data_AF-A0A1D9LI53-F1
#
_entry.id   AF-A0A1D9LI53-F1
#
_cell.length_a   1.000
_cell.length_b   1.000
_cell.length_c   1.000
_cell.angle_alpha   90.00
_cell.angle_beta   90.00
_cell.angle_gamma   90.00
#
_symmetry.space_group_name_H-M   'P 1'
#
loop_
_entity.id
_entity.type
_entity.pdbx_description
1 polymer ?
#
loop_
_entity_poly.entity_id
_entity_poly.type
_entity_poly.pdbx_seq_one_letter_code
_entity_poly.pdbx_strand_id
1 'polypeptide(L)'
;MQDQLKSISTPDSLFHDGNPATGELGTVVTADWLNSMQSAVQSTQQELLAVINSNNGQKADPTRQDQLLQAMRNISWGGNNKPTTLAGYGIAIASQAEAEAGTDNVKAMTPLRVEQALNALGLSGYAKVITSGSLQAVRPNGLYHIDSNLVSGTPDKSNGMLLVNFLNDKWGSQVYWMWGGATYEQRLENGNWQPWVKLLKTGQQSTLADYGITDAASKTDLQKAVNDLVAGAPGALNTLQELAAALGNDANYAASITKQLSGKADKATTLSGYGISDAFPLRPPLGAGVDLNTVQDTGIFHQPRNANISTGQNYPAELAGMLMVYSSESMVYQIYLPYDGSNISWRVGYNKNWSIWKRSVDSTYVDTKAKTEADRGRDEAIKSTNKHFPGQLVPMFTSKPPAGLLICNGAAVSRDIYPDLFSAIGTTYGAGDGTKTFNLPNIPDGFAMLAANGTPVGAITQGEIKSHAHATNSSVDEAGGHLHGMNLTSQGGNSNPAGAVASAGYNWTGYNPSPMNIAGAHTHNITVNIQATGSPNNYASGMKVTICIAY
;
A
#
# COMPACT_ATOMS: atom_id res chain seq x y z
N MET A 1 -90.34 -92.96 12.01
CA MET A 1 -91.50 -93.11 11.10
C MET A 1 -91.48 -94.49 10.44
N GLN A 2 -92.64 -95.17 10.33
CA GLN A 2 -92.76 -96.48 9.68
C GLN A 2 -92.50 -96.40 8.16
N ASP A 3 -92.04 -97.50 7.56
CA ASP A 3 -91.97 -97.69 6.12
C ASP A 3 -93.34 -97.53 5.43
N GLN A 4 -93.31 -97.25 4.13
CA GLN A 4 -94.51 -97.07 3.30
C GLN A 4 -95.45 -98.28 3.39
N LEU A 5 -96.75 -98.01 3.37
CA LEU A 5 -97.77 -99.06 3.40
C LEU A 5 -97.60 -100.03 2.24
N LYS A 6 -97.80 -101.32 2.53
CA LYS A 6 -97.85 -102.35 1.50
C LYS A 6 -99.00 -102.08 0.54
N SER A 7 -98.73 -102.22 -0.76
CA SER A 7 -99.73 -102.13 -1.81
C SER A 7 -100.82 -103.20 -1.65
N ILE A 8 -102.03 -102.88 -2.10
CA ILE A 8 -103.16 -103.80 -2.14
C ILE A 8 -102.98 -104.75 -3.34
N SER A 9 -103.40 -106.00 -3.19
CA SER A 9 -103.23 -107.04 -4.22
C SER A 9 -104.28 -106.94 -5.33
N THR A 10 -104.32 -105.80 -6.01
CA THR A 10 -105.11 -105.52 -7.23
C THR A 10 -104.18 -105.05 -8.35
N PRO A 11 -104.56 -105.16 -9.64
CA PRO A 11 -103.68 -104.82 -10.76
C PRO A 11 -103.13 -103.38 -10.74
N ASP A 12 -103.87 -102.46 -10.13
CA ASP A 12 -103.52 -101.04 -9.98
C ASP A 12 -103.18 -100.64 -8.53
N SER A 13 -103.17 -101.60 -7.59
CA SER A 13 -102.91 -101.38 -6.16
C SER A 13 -103.94 -100.50 -5.43
N LEU A 14 -105.15 -100.33 -5.96
CA LEU A 14 -106.25 -99.57 -5.35
C LEU A 14 -107.40 -100.48 -4.89
N PHE A 15 -108.23 -99.95 -3.99
CA PHE A 15 -109.50 -100.58 -3.62
C PHE A 15 -110.56 -100.30 -4.69
N HIS A 16 -111.29 -101.34 -5.08
CA HIS A 16 -112.42 -101.24 -6.00
C HIS A 16 -113.72 -101.69 -5.33
N ASP A 17 -114.82 -101.02 -5.63
CA ASP A 17 -116.16 -101.45 -5.24
C ASP A 17 -116.56 -102.73 -6.01
N GLY A 18 -117.40 -103.55 -5.40
CA GLY A 18 -118.00 -104.67 -6.11
C GLY A 18 -119.06 -104.20 -7.11
N ASN A 19 -119.30 -104.97 -8.16
CA ASN A 19 -120.35 -104.71 -9.14
C ASN A 19 -121.46 -105.77 -9.04
N PRO A 20 -122.61 -105.44 -8.43
CA PRO A 20 -123.71 -106.39 -8.24
C PRO A 20 -124.32 -106.89 -9.56
N ALA A 21 -124.18 -106.13 -10.65
CA ALA A 21 -124.74 -106.49 -11.96
C ALA A 21 -123.90 -107.55 -12.69
N THR A 22 -122.60 -107.63 -12.40
CA THR A 22 -121.66 -108.59 -13.01
C THR A 22 -121.26 -109.72 -12.05
N GLY A 23 -121.61 -109.61 -10.77
CA GLY A 23 -121.20 -110.54 -9.72
C GLY A 23 -119.75 -110.35 -9.25
N GLU A 24 -119.09 -109.28 -9.69
CA GLU A 24 -117.72 -108.95 -9.28
C GLU A 24 -117.71 -108.49 -7.82
N LEU A 25 -116.90 -109.15 -6.99
CA LEU A 25 -116.78 -108.84 -5.57
C LEU A 25 -115.84 -107.64 -5.38
N GLY A 26 -116.17 -106.78 -4.42
CA GLY A 26 -115.31 -105.65 -4.07
C GLY A 26 -113.97 -106.11 -3.48
N THR A 27 -112.98 -105.23 -3.54
CA THR A 27 -111.66 -105.50 -2.97
C THR A 27 -111.75 -105.58 -1.46
N VAL A 28 -111.34 -106.72 -0.89
CA VAL A 28 -111.37 -106.93 0.55
C VAL A 28 -110.28 -106.10 1.22
N VAL A 29 -110.67 -105.36 2.26
CA VAL A 29 -109.72 -104.70 3.16
C VAL A 29 -109.08 -105.76 4.07
N THR A 30 -107.81 -106.07 3.83
CA THR A 30 -107.10 -107.12 4.56
C THR A 30 -106.68 -106.67 5.95
N ALA A 31 -106.57 -107.62 6.89
CA ALA A 31 -106.02 -107.36 8.22
C ALA A 31 -104.58 -106.83 8.13
N ASP A 32 -103.78 -107.34 7.20
CA ASP A 32 -102.40 -106.85 6.98
C ASP A 32 -102.36 -105.37 6.59
N TRP A 33 -103.27 -104.91 5.73
CA TRP A 33 -103.33 -103.51 5.34
C TRP A 33 -103.85 -102.63 6.47
N LEU A 34 -104.92 -103.04 7.17
CA LEU A 34 -105.46 -102.29 8.33
C LEU A 34 -104.47 -102.22 9.50
N ASN A 35 -103.77 -103.31 9.81
CA ASN A 35 -102.74 -103.33 10.85
C ASN A 35 -101.53 -102.46 10.46
N SER A 36 -101.15 -102.45 9.18
CA SER A 36 -100.09 -101.57 8.67
C SER A 36 -100.51 -100.10 8.76
N MET A 37 -101.77 -99.78 8.45
CA MET A 37 -102.33 -98.44 8.61
C MET A 37 -102.38 -97.99 10.06
N GLN A 38 -102.87 -98.85 10.97
CA GLN A 38 -102.87 -98.59 12.40
C GLN A 38 -101.46 -98.32 12.93
N SER A 39 -100.49 -99.15 12.52
CA SER A 39 -99.09 -98.97 12.91
C SER A 39 -98.52 -97.65 12.40
N ALA A 40 -98.88 -97.22 11.18
CA ALA A 40 -98.33 -96.00 10.58
C ALA A 40 -98.86 -94.75 11.28
N VAL A 41 -100.15 -94.78 11.62
CA VAL A 41 -100.80 -93.75 12.45
C VAL A 41 -100.17 -93.71 13.83
N GLN A 42 -99.99 -94.85 14.50
CA GLN A 42 -99.37 -94.92 15.83
C GLN A 42 -97.91 -94.43 15.80
N SER A 43 -97.13 -94.79 14.78
CA SER A 43 -95.75 -94.31 14.63
C SER A 43 -95.70 -92.79 14.47
N THR A 44 -96.57 -92.22 13.64
CA THR A 44 -96.66 -90.76 13.46
C THR A 44 -97.10 -90.07 14.76
N GLN A 45 -98.07 -90.64 15.47
CA GLN A 45 -98.49 -90.15 16.78
C GLN A 45 -97.35 -90.18 17.80
N GLN A 46 -96.53 -91.24 17.82
CA GLN A 46 -95.38 -91.34 18.71
C GLN A 46 -94.33 -90.26 18.47
N GLU A 47 -94.04 -89.90 17.20
CA GLU A 47 -93.13 -88.79 16.87
C GLU A 47 -93.69 -87.44 17.39
N LEU A 48 -94.98 -87.18 17.17
CA LEU A 48 -95.64 -85.97 17.68
C LEU A 48 -95.67 -85.94 19.21
N LEU A 49 -95.91 -87.09 19.86
CA LEU A 49 -95.83 -87.24 21.31
C LEU A 49 -94.40 -87.03 21.81
N ALA A 50 -93.36 -87.48 21.10
CA ALA A 50 -91.98 -87.24 21.47
C ALA A 50 -91.65 -85.75 21.46
N VAL A 51 -92.12 -85.01 20.44
CA VAL A 51 -92.01 -83.54 20.39
C VAL A 51 -92.71 -82.90 21.58
N ILE A 52 -93.95 -83.29 21.89
CA ILE A 52 -94.70 -82.75 23.04
C ILE A 52 -93.99 -83.07 24.37
N ASN A 53 -93.53 -84.31 24.55
CA ASN A 53 -92.89 -84.76 25.78
C ASN A 53 -91.51 -84.11 25.99
N SER A 54 -90.80 -83.75 24.92
CA SER A 54 -89.54 -83.02 25.01
C SER A 54 -89.70 -81.62 25.62
N ASN A 55 -90.91 -81.07 25.61
CA ASN A 55 -91.22 -79.77 26.22
C ASN A 55 -91.37 -79.91 27.75
N ASN A 56 -90.25 -79.84 28.48
CA ASN A 56 -90.22 -79.87 29.95
C ASN A 56 -90.98 -81.06 30.59
N GLY A 57 -91.05 -82.21 29.90
CA GLY A 57 -91.75 -83.40 30.37
C GLY A 57 -93.28 -83.29 30.35
N GLN A 58 -93.84 -82.36 29.56
CA GLN A 58 -95.28 -82.24 29.35
C GLN A 58 -95.88 -83.59 28.89
N LYS A 59 -97.01 -84.00 29.46
CA LYS A 59 -97.78 -85.15 28.97
C LYS A 59 -98.85 -84.68 28.00
N ALA A 60 -99.13 -85.49 26.97
CA ALA A 60 -100.18 -85.19 26.01
C ALA A 60 -101.58 -85.24 26.66
N ASP A 61 -102.38 -84.23 26.39
CA ASP A 61 -103.75 -84.05 26.87
C ASP A 61 -104.73 -84.01 25.68
N PRO A 62 -105.61 -85.01 25.50
CA PRO A 62 -106.52 -85.04 24.35
C PRO A 62 -107.51 -83.87 24.30
N THR A 63 -107.68 -83.10 25.38
CA THR A 63 -108.58 -81.93 25.42
C THR A 63 -107.96 -80.65 24.86
N ARG A 64 -106.64 -80.64 24.61
CA ARG A 64 -105.89 -79.46 24.14
C ARG A 64 -105.43 -79.58 22.69
N GLN A 65 -105.64 -78.51 21.91
CA GLN A 65 -105.29 -78.44 20.48
C GLN A 65 -104.02 -77.61 20.18
N ASP A 66 -103.33 -77.09 21.21
CA ASP A 66 -102.20 -76.16 21.08
C ASP A 66 -100.86 -76.74 21.55
N GLN A 67 -100.83 -77.98 22.04
CA GLN A 67 -99.69 -78.59 22.71
C GLN A 67 -98.49 -78.79 21.78
N LEU A 68 -98.75 -79.24 20.54
CA LEU A 68 -97.69 -79.41 19.54
C LEU A 68 -97.10 -78.05 19.16
N LEU A 69 -97.95 -77.03 18.97
CA LEU A 69 -97.51 -75.66 18.68
C LEU A 69 -96.69 -75.09 19.85
N GLN A 70 -97.13 -75.34 21.08
CA GLN A 70 -96.42 -74.93 22.30
C GLN A 70 -95.05 -75.60 22.39
N ALA A 71 -94.97 -76.91 22.16
CA ALA A 71 -93.70 -77.65 22.16
C ALA A 71 -92.75 -77.15 21.08
N MET A 72 -93.25 -76.93 19.85
CA MET A 72 -92.45 -76.38 18.76
C MET A 72 -91.92 -74.96 19.06
N ARG A 73 -92.73 -74.11 19.70
CA ARG A 73 -92.30 -72.78 20.17
C ARG A 73 -91.21 -72.89 21.23
N ASN A 74 -91.37 -73.79 22.20
CA ASN A 74 -90.37 -73.99 23.23
C ASN A 74 -89.05 -74.56 22.68
N ILE A 75 -89.10 -75.49 21.72
CA ILE A 75 -87.92 -76.01 21.02
C ILE A 75 -87.21 -74.90 20.23
N SER A 76 -87.99 -74.05 19.55
CA SER A 76 -87.44 -73.04 18.65
C SER A 76 -86.84 -71.82 19.37
N TRP A 77 -87.38 -71.44 20.53
CA TRP A 77 -86.92 -70.23 21.23
C TRP A 77 -87.06 -70.26 22.77
N GLY A 78 -87.27 -71.43 23.37
CA GLY A 78 -87.29 -71.59 24.83
C GLY A 78 -88.51 -71.01 25.55
N GLY A 79 -89.59 -70.70 24.83
CA GLY A 79 -90.83 -70.24 25.45
C GLY A 79 -92.01 -70.05 24.49
N ASN A 80 -93.14 -69.57 25.01
CA ASN A 80 -94.40 -69.43 24.26
C ASN A 80 -94.39 -68.29 23.22
N ASN A 81 -93.56 -67.27 23.42
CA ASN A 81 -93.48 -66.08 22.57
C ASN A 81 -92.12 -66.02 21.88
N LYS A 82 -92.10 -65.54 20.63
CA LYS A 82 -90.85 -65.26 19.92
C LYS A 82 -90.08 -64.16 20.67
N PRO A 83 -88.81 -64.37 21.04
CA PRO A 83 -88.02 -63.35 21.72
C PRO A 83 -87.84 -62.09 20.87
N THR A 84 -87.82 -60.94 21.53
CA THR A 84 -87.57 -59.63 20.89
C THR A 84 -86.13 -59.14 21.11
N THR A 85 -85.33 -59.88 21.88
CA THR A 85 -83.93 -59.54 22.20
C THR A 85 -83.01 -60.73 21.93
N LEU A 86 -81.75 -60.45 21.63
CA LEU A 86 -80.70 -61.45 21.43
C LEU A 86 -80.52 -62.35 22.68
N ALA A 87 -80.59 -61.76 23.88
CA ALA A 87 -80.53 -62.51 25.14
C ALA A 87 -81.68 -63.52 25.28
N GLY A 88 -82.88 -63.17 24.80
CA GLY A 88 -84.02 -64.10 24.79
C GLY A 88 -83.86 -65.26 23.80
N TYR A 89 -82.98 -65.14 22.80
CA TYR A 89 -82.55 -66.25 21.94
C TYR A 89 -81.36 -67.04 22.53
N GLY A 90 -80.92 -66.71 23.75
CA GLY A 90 -79.72 -67.32 24.35
C GLY A 90 -78.40 -66.78 23.81
N ILE A 91 -78.41 -65.71 23.02
CA ILE A 91 -77.20 -65.08 22.49
C ILE A 91 -76.65 -64.10 23.54
N ALA A 92 -75.50 -64.44 24.11
CA ALA A 92 -74.82 -63.58 25.07
C ALA A 92 -74.30 -62.29 24.41
N ILE A 93 -74.53 -61.16 25.06
CA ILE A 93 -74.03 -59.85 24.63
C ILE A 93 -72.78 -59.52 25.43
N ALA A 94 -71.77 -58.96 24.77
CA ALA A 94 -70.57 -58.48 25.44
C ALA A 94 -70.89 -57.39 26.47
N SER A 95 -70.22 -57.43 27.62
CA SER A 95 -70.15 -56.28 28.54
C SER A 95 -69.33 -55.14 27.92
N GLN A 96 -69.37 -53.96 28.53
CA GLN A 96 -68.57 -52.82 28.05
C GLN A 96 -67.07 -53.14 28.06
N ALA A 97 -66.57 -53.69 29.18
CA ALA A 97 -65.16 -54.02 29.32
C ALA A 97 -64.71 -55.06 28.29
N GLU A 98 -65.55 -56.06 28.01
CA GLU A 98 -65.25 -57.06 26.98
C GLU A 98 -65.27 -56.47 25.57
N ALA A 99 -66.18 -55.52 25.30
CA ALA A 99 -66.24 -54.82 24.03
C ALA A 99 -65.02 -53.93 23.79
N GLU A 100 -64.58 -53.20 24.82
CA GLU A 100 -63.40 -52.33 24.76
C GLU A 100 -62.09 -53.13 24.69
N ALA A 101 -62.02 -54.29 25.35
CA ALA A 101 -60.83 -55.15 25.35
C ALA A 101 -60.74 -56.06 24.11
N GLY A 102 -61.87 -56.39 23.47
CA GLY A 102 -61.91 -57.24 22.28
C GLY A 102 -61.44 -58.69 22.51
N THR A 103 -61.63 -59.24 23.71
CA THR A 103 -61.06 -60.54 24.12
C THR A 103 -61.95 -61.76 23.85
N ASP A 104 -63.18 -61.58 23.37
CA ASP A 104 -64.19 -62.64 23.22
C ASP A 104 -64.79 -62.63 21.80
N ASN A 105 -64.67 -63.76 21.09
CA ASN A 105 -65.18 -63.94 19.72
C ASN A 105 -66.55 -64.65 19.66
N VAL A 106 -67.13 -65.00 20.81
CA VAL A 106 -68.38 -65.76 20.93
C VAL A 106 -69.56 -64.84 21.26
N LYS A 107 -69.34 -63.77 22.02
CA LYS A 107 -70.39 -62.82 22.41
C LYS A 107 -70.72 -61.84 21.28
N ALA A 108 -72.00 -61.54 21.11
CA ALA A 108 -72.45 -60.57 20.12
C ALA A 108 -72.25 -59.12 20.58
N MET A 109 -71.94 -58.23 19.64
CA MET A 109 -71.80 -56.79 19.86
C MET A 109 -73.09 -56.07 19.46
N THR A 110 -73.68 -55.30 20.38
CA THR A 110 -74.79 -54.39 20.03
C THR A 110 -74.24 -53.08 19.46
N PRO A 111 -75.04 -52.28 18.73
CA PRO A 111 -74.60 -50.96 18.26
C PRO A 111 -73.99 -50.08 19.36
N LEU A 112 -74.58 -50.09 20.56
CA LEU A 112 -74.03 -49.37 21.73
C LEU A 112 -72.66 -49.90 22.14
N ARG A 113 -72.45 -51.22 22.16
CA ARG A 113 -71.14 -51.79 22.52
C ARG A 113 -70.08 -51.50 21.45
N VAL A 114 -70.47 -51.47 20.18
CA VAL A 114 -69.60 -51.05 19.08
C VAL A 114 -69.17 -49.58 19.28
N GLU A 115 -70.12 -48.69 19.57
CA GLU A 115 -69.83 -47.28 19.86
C GLU A 115 -68.90 -47.14 21.07
N GLN A 116 -69.13 -47.88 22.15
CA GLN A 116 -68.26 -47.86 23.33
C GLN A 116 -66.83 -48.33 23.00
N ALA A 117 -66.67 -49.41 22.24
CA ALA A 117 -65.36 -49.90 21.81
C ALA A 117 -64.61 -48.89 20.94
N LEU A 118 -65.30 -48.24 19.99
CA LEU A 118 -64.72 -47.20 19.14
C LEU A 118 -64.38 -45.93 19.93
N ASN A 119 -65.22 -45.52 20.88
CA ASN A 119 -64.99 -44.36 21.75
C ASN A 119 -63.79 -44.58 22.69
N ALA A 120 -63.56 -45.81 23.16
CA ALA A 120 -62.38 -46.14 23.97
C ALA A 120 -61.05 -45.89 23.22
N LEU A 121 -61.06 -45.98 21.89
CA LEU A 121 -59.94 -45.66 21.00
C LEU A 121 -59.99 -44.21 20.47
N GLY A 122 -61.01 -43.43 20.83
CA GLY A 122 -61.22 -42.05 20.38
C GLY A 122 -61.69 -41.92 18.93
N LEU A 123 -62.41 -42.92 18.38
CA LEU A 123 -62.76 -43.01 16.96
C LEU A 123 -64.23 -42.73 16.61
N SER A 124 -65.17 -42.75 17.56
CA SER A 124 -66.62 -42.58 17.29
C SER A 124 -67.26 -41.34 17.94
N GLY A 125 -66.47 -40.30 18.25
CA GLY A 125 -66.95 -39.07 18.87
C GLY A 125 -65.84 -38.02 19.00
N TYR A 126 -65.79 -37.33 20.14
CA TYR A 126 -64.64 -36.48 20.47
C TYR A 126 -63.42 -37.34 20.80
N ALA A 127 -62.24 -36.85 20.43
CA ALA A 127 -60.99 -37.49 20.85
C ALA A 127 -60.88 -37.53 22.38
N LYS A 128 -60.22 -38.57 22.90
CA LYS A 128 -60.08 -38.77 24.34
C LYS A 128 -59.26 -37.62 24.94
N VAL A 129 -59.83 -36.93 25.93
CA VAL A 129 -59.16 -35.79 26.58
C VAL A 129 -58.08 -36.29 27.54
N ILE A 130 -56.86 -35.78 27.40
CA ILE A 130 -55.78 -36.03 28.35
C ILE A 130 -55.70 -34.86 29.33
N THR A 131 -55.89 -35.16 30.61
CA THR A 131 -55.99 -34.14 31.67
C THR A 131 -54.74 -34.03 32.54
N SER A 132 -53.76 -34.94 32.39
CA SER A 132 -52.46 -34.87 33.08
C SER A 132 -51.44 -35.86 32.50
N GLY A 133 -50.16 -35.66 32.81
CA GLY A 133 -49.08 -36.62 32.55
C GLY A 133 -48.25 -36.35 31.29
N SER A 134 -47.36 -37.29 30.95
CA SER A 134 -46.48 -37.17 29.78
C SER A 134 -47.14 -37.72 28.53
N LEU A 135 -47.00 -37.03 27.38
CA LEU A 135 -47.48 -37.54 26.08
C LEU A 135 -46.91 -38.93 25.77
N GLN A 136 -45.67 -39.19 26.16
CA GLN A 136 -44.97 -40.47 25.95
C GLN A 136 -45.59 -41.65 26.71
N ALA A 137 -46.32 -41.38 27.80
CA ALA A 137 -46.97 -42.39 28.63
C ALA A 137 -48.42 -42.66 28.20
N VAL A 138 -48.95 -41.95 27.21
CA VAL A 138 -50.35 -42.05 26.79
C VAL A 138 -50.63 -43.44 26.23
N ARG A 139 -51.70 -44.07 26.74
CA ARG A 139 -52.20 -45.39 26.36
C ARG A 139 -53.73 -45.44 26.53
N PRO A 140 -54.43 -46.37 25.85
CA PRO A 140 -53.96 -47.26 24.78
C PRO A 140 -53.76 -46.50 23.45
N ASN A 141 -53.56 -47.21 22.34
CA ASN A 141 -53.56 -46.59 21.01
C ASN A 141 -54.87 -45.84 20.75
N GLY A 142 -54.81 -44.72 20.05
CA GLY A 142 -56.02 -43.94 19.76
C GLY A 142 -55.74 -42.48 19.44
N LEU A 143 -56.83 -41.74 19.29
CA LEU A 143 -56.83 -40.30 19.04
C LEU A 143 -57.18 -39.52 20.31
N TYR A 144 -56.35 -38.52 20.62
CA TYR A 144 -56.40 -37.78 21.87
C TYR A 144 -56.41 -36.27 21.66
N HIS A 145 -57.17 -35.57 22.50
CA HIS A 145 -57.16 -34.12 22.63
C HIS A 145 -56.16 -33.70 23.71
N ILE A 146 -55.32 -32.72 23.40
CA ILE A 146 -54.21 -32.25 24.25
C ILE A 146 -54.46 -30.82 24.71
N ASP A 147 -54.54 -30.64 26.04
CA ASP A 147 -54.33 -29.35 26.68
C ASP A 147 -52.88 -29.27 27.19
N SER A 148 -52.05 -28.48 26.51
CA SER A 148 -50.62 -28.34 26.81
C SER A 148 -50.31 -27.75 28.18
N ASN A 149 -51.28 -27.13 28.85
CA ASN A 149 -51.09 -26.66 30.22
C ASN A 149 -51.16 -27.81 31.24
N LEU A 150 -51.78 -28.93 30.85
CA LEU A 150 -52.03 -30.06 31.73
C LEU A 150 -51.06 -31.22 31.48
N VAL A 151 -50.40 -31.27 30.33
CA VAL A 151 -49.51 -32.38 29.96
C VAL A 151 -48.07 -31.93 29.70
N SER A 152 -47.12 -32.85 29.83
CA SER A 152 -45.69 -32.63 29.59
C SER A 152 -45.17 -33.40 28.37
N GLY A 153 -44.05 -32.96 27.79
CA GLY A 153 -43.40 -33.65 26.67
C GLY A 153 -43.97 -33.28 25.30
N THR A 154 -44.80 -32.23 25.21
CA THR A 154 -45.15 -31.59 23.94
C THR A 154 -43.89 -30.95 23.34
N PRO A 155 -43.66 -31.07 22.02
CA PRO A 155 -42.52 -30.40 21.37
C PRO A 155 -42.60 -28.88 21.51
N ASP A 156 -43.81 -28.33 21.49
CA ASP A 156 -44.12 -26.92 21.73
C ASP A 156 -45.33 -26.83 22.66
N LYS A 157 -45.36 -25.84 23.56
CA LYS A 157 -46.50 -25.58 24.45
C LYS A 157 -47.66 -24.95 23.70
N SER A 158 -48.42 -25.79 22.99
CA SER A 158 -49.72 -25.42 22.44
C SER A 158 -50.69 -26.57 22.61
N ASN A 159 -51.95 -26.22 22.57
CA ASN A 159 -53.09 -27.09 22.56
C ASN A 159 -53.11 -27.83 21.17
N GLY A 160 -53.48 -29.12 21.12
CA GLY A 160 -53.55 -29.85 19.85
C GLY A 160 -54.19 -31.25 19.91
N MET A 161 -53.95 -32.04 18.85
CA MET A 161 -54.41 -33.42 18.70
C MET A 161 -53.23 -34.39 18.65
N LEU A 162 -53.34 -35.54 19.30
CA LEU A 162 -52.30 -36.58 19.33
C LEU A 162 -52.86 -37.91 18.84
N LEU A 163 -52.23 -38.50 17.83
CA LEU A 163 -52.42 -39.90 17.46
C LEU A 163 -51.32 -40.72 18.12
N VAL A 164 -51.70 -41.81 18.78
CA VAL A 164 -50.79 -42.70 19.51
C VAL A 164 -50.91 -44.11 18.95
N ASN A 165 -49.80 -44.67 18.49
CA ASN A 165 -49.74 -46.00 17.88
C ASN A 165 -48.55 -46.81 18.42
N PHE A 166 -48.81 -47.79 19.28
CA PHE A 166 -47.83 -48.79 19.71
C PHE A 166 -48.03 -50.10 18.97
N LEU A 167 -46.93 -50.66 18.47
CA LEU A 167 -46.85 -52.06 18.05
C LEU A 167 -46.62 -52.96 19.27
N ASN A 168 -45.83 -52.48 20.25
CA ASN A 168 -45.56 -53.10 21.55
C ASN A 168 -44.85 -52.07 22.45
N ASP A 169 -44.40 -52.49 23.64
CA ASP A 169 -43.71 -51.61 24.59
C ASP A 169 -42.34 -51.10 24.12
N LYS A 170 -41.78 -51.67 23.05
CA LYS A 170 -40.50 -51.26 22.46
C LYS A 170 -40.64 -50.44 21.17
N TRP A 171 -41.79 -50.53 20.50
CA TRP A 171 -41.98 -50.00 19.15
C TRP A 171 -43.31 -49.27 19.02
N GLY A 172 -43.27 -48.04 18.52
CA GLY A 172 -44.47 -47.23 18.29
C GLY A 172 -44.16 -45.87 17.71
N SER A 173 -45.19 -45.07 17.50
CA SER A 173 -45.10 -43.70 17.05
C SER A 173 -46.18 -42.83 17.65
N GLN A 174 -45.90 -41.54 17.68
CA GLN A 174 -46.85 -40.50 18.03
C GLN A 174 -46.81 -39.40 17.00
N VAL A 175 -47.99 -38.92 16.59
CA VAL A 175 -48.14 -37.77 15.70
C VAL A 175 -48.94 -36.70 16.43
N TYR A 176 -48.37 -35.52 16.54
CA TYR A 176 -48.93 -34.39 17.26
C TYR A 176 -49.23 -33.23 16.31
N TRP A 177 -50.50 -32.89 16.16
CA TRP A 177 -50.99 -31.76 15.37
C TRP A 177 -51.35 -30.59 16.29
N MET A 178 -50.53 -29.55 16.28
CA MET A 178 -50.81 -28.34 17.05
C MET A 178 -51.90 -27.49 16.39
N TRP A 179 -52.81 -26.91 17.19
CA TRP A 179 -53.74 -25.92 16.65
C TRP A 179 -53.00 -24.69 16.12
N GLY A 180 -53.28 -24.33 14.87
CA GLY A 180 -52.65 -23.20 14.17
C GLY A 180 -51.14 -23.33 13.96
N GLY A 181 -50.56 -24.51 14.21
CA GLY A 181 -49.13 -24.72 14.29
C GLY A 181 -48.62 -25.80 13.35
N ALA A 182 -47.51 -26.41 13.76
CA ALA A 182 -46.85 -27.47 13.00
C ALA A 182 -47.31 -28.87 13.44
N THR A 183 -47.04 -29.83 12.57
CA THR A 183 -47.19 -31.26 12.87
C THR A 183 -45.84 -31.83 13.29
N TYR A 184 -45.83 -32.60 14.37
CA TYR A 184 -44.65 -33.29 14.88
C TYR A 184 -44.87 -34.81 14.89
N GLU A 185 -43.82 -35.57 14.64
CA GLU A 185 -43.79 -37.03 14.83
C GLU A 185 -42.66 -37.39 15.78
N GLN A 186 -42.86 -38.37 16.65
CA GLN A 186 -41.76 -39.05 17.33
C GLN A 186 -41.97 -40.56 17.27
N ARG A 187 -40.87 -41.30 17.36
CA ARG A 187 -40.87 -42.77 17.32
C ARG A 187 -40.37 -43.32 18.65
N LEU A 188 -40.97 -44.43 19.08
CA LEU A 188 -40.44 -45.26 20.14
C LEU A 188 -39.61 -46.36 19.48
N GLU A 189 -38.31 -46.37 19.75
CA GLU A 189 -37.38 -47.32 19.17
C GLU A 189 -36.63 -48.05 20.29
N ASN A 190 -36.81 -49.36 20.35
CA ASN A 190 -36.26 -50.23 21.40
C ASN A 190 -36.57 -49.74 22.84
N GLY A 191 -37.77 -49.19 23.05
CA GLY A 191 -38.22 -48.66 24.35
C GLY A 191 -37.76 -47.24 24.66
N ASN A 192 -37.02 -46.58 23.75
CA ASN A 192 -36.56 -45.21 23.92
C ASN A 192 -37.26 -44.27 22.93
N TRP A 193 -37.80 -43.16 23.43
CA TRP A 193 -38.38 -42.13 22.57
C TRP A 193 -37.31 -41.36 21.84
N GLN A 194 -37.41 -41.34 20.52
CA GLN A 194 -36.63 -40.45 19.68
C GLN A 194 -37.13 -39.01 19.83
N PRO A 195 -36.28 -38.00 19.59
CA PRO A 195 -36.70 -36.61 19.60
C PRO A 195 -37.85 -36.36 18.61
N TRP A 196 -38.70 -35.39 18.95
CA TRP A 196 -39.74 -34.93 18.05
C TRP A 196 -39.14 -34.37 16.75
N VAL A 197 -39.60 -34.90 15.63
CA VAL A 197 -39.32 -34.42 14.29
C VAL A 197 -40.48 -33.57 13.82
N LYS A 198 -40.20 -32.32 13.47
CA LYS A 198 -41.18 -31.41 12.88
C LYS A 198 -41.39 -31.79 11.42
N LEU A 199 -42.59 -32.23 11.04
CA LEU A 199 -42.89 -32.72 9.70
C LEU A 199 -43.26 -31.59 8.74
N LEU A 200 -44.12 -30.65 9.15
CA LEU A 200 -44.61 -29.57 8.28
C LEU A 200 -45.05 -28.35 9.10
N LYS A 201 -44.89 -27.15 8.54
CA LYS A 201 -45.53 -25.91 8.99
C LYS A 201 -46.54 -25.50 7.93
N THR A 202 -47.83 -25.47 8.26
CA THR A 202 -48.83 -24.99 7.31
C THR A 202 -48.60 -23.49 7.06
N GLY A 203 -48.14 -23.13 5.85
CA GLY A 203 -48.15 -21.75 5.35
C GLY A 203 -47.06 -20.77 5.85
N GLN A 204 -45.93 -21.23 6.42
CA GLN A 204 -44.88 -20.32 6.93
C GLN A 204 -43.44 -20.90 6.90
N GLN A 205 -43.05 -21.68 5.90
CA GLN A 205 -41.62 -21.92 5.68
C GLN A 205 -41.01 -20.70 4.99
N SER A 206 -40.12 -19.99 5.68
CA SER A 206 -39.46 -18.78 5.15
C SER A 206 -38.02 -19.04 4.73
N THR A 207 -37.47 -20.23 5.01
CA THR A 207 -36.08 -20.58 4.68
C THR A 207 -35.96 -21.96 4.03
N LEU A 208 -34.90 -22.14 3.24
CA LEU A 208 -34.59 -23.42 2.56
C LEU A 208 -34.35 -24.56 3.56
N ALA A 209 -33.82 -24.24 4.74
CA ALA A 209 -33.62 -25.21 5.83
C ALA A 209 -34.96 -25.77 6.36
N ASP A 210 -36.04 -24.98 6.34
CA ASP A 210 -37.38 -25.43 6.75
C ASP A 210 -37.98 -26.48 5.80
N TYR A 211 -37.41 -26.64 4.61
CA TYR A 211 -37.74 -27.69 3.64
C TYR A 211 -36.79 -28.90 3.69
N GLY A 212 -35.80 -28.89 4.58
CA GLY A 212 -34.76 -29.92 4.62
C GLY A 212 -33.78 -29.86 3.45
N ILE A 213 -33.73 -28.74 2.73
CA ILE A 213 -32.81 -28.54 1.60
C ILE A 213 -31.47 -28.06 2.16
N THR A 214 -30.46 -28.94 2.16
CA THR A 214 -29.12 -28.66 2.69
C THR A 214 -28.10 -28.26 1.63
N ASP A 215 -28.43 -28.45 0.35
CA ASP A 215 -27.55 -28.24 -0.81
C ASP A 215 -27.89 -26.97 -1.61
N ALA A 216 -28.87 -26.18 -1.15
CA ALA A 216 -29.17 -24.90 -1.76
C ALA A 216 -28.06 -23.88 -1.49
N ALA A 217 -27.65 -23.14 -2.52
CA ALA A 217 -26.74 -22.02 -2.38
C ALA A 217 -27.36 -20.95 -1.46
N SER A 218 -26.67 -20.61 -0.38
CA SER A 218 -27.11 -19.55 0.52
C SER A 218 -27.00 -18.18 -0.15
N LYS A 219 -27.66 -17.16 0.42
CA LYS A 219 -27.47 -15.77 -0.01
C LYS A 219 -26.00 -15.36 0.01
N THR A 220 -25.22 -15.89 0.96
CA THR A 220 -23.78 -15.66 1.07
C THR A 220 -23.00 -16.35 -0.05
N ASP A 221 -23.35 -17.58 -0.40
CA ASP A 221 -22.70 -18.31 -1.50
C ASP A 221 -22.95 -17.62 -2.84
N LEU A 222 -24.19 -17.17 -3.06
CA LEU A 222 -24.56 -16.38 -4.24
C LEU A 222 -23.85 -15.04 -4.27
N GLN A 223 -23.79 -14.32 -3.15
CA GLN A 223 -23.05 -13.07 -3.06
C GLN A 223 -21.56 -13.27 -3.32
N LYS A 224 -20.98 -14.35 -2.79
CA LYS A 224 -19.58 -14.70 -3.04
C LYS A 224 -19.34 -15.04 -4.51
N ALA A 225 -20.19 -15.85 -5.13
CA ALA A 225 -20.07 -16.18 -6.55
C ALA A 225 -20.19 -14.95 -7.46
N VAL A 226 -21.09 -14.02 -7.14
CA VAL A 226 -21.22 -12.73 -7.84
C VAL A 226 -19.96 -11.88 -7.62
N ASN A 227 -19.47 -11.78 -6.39
CA ASN A 227 -18.25 -11.03 -6.08
C ASN A 227 -17.03 -11.64 -6.78
N ASP A 228 -16.91 -12.97 -6.80
CA ASP A 228 -15.84 -13.71 -7.48
C ASP A 228 -15.92 -13.51 -9.00
N LEU A 229 -17.12 -13.47 -9.58
CA LEU A 229 -17.33 -13.16 -11.01
C LEU A 229 -16.95 -11.71 -11.33
N VAL A 230 -17.35 -10.75 -10.49
CA VAL A 230 -16.99 -9.33 -10.62
C VAL A 230 -15.48 -9.14 -10.48
N ALA A 231 -14.83 -9.87 -9.56
CA ALA A 231 -13.39 -9.84 -9.35
C ALA A 231 -12.60 -10.60 -10.42
N GLY A 232 -13.19 -11.64 -11.02
CA GLY A 232 -12.62 -12.46 -12.08
C GLY A 232 -12.83 -11.89 -13.49
N ALA A 233 -13.58 -10.79 -13.63
CA ALA A 233 -13.84 -10.14 -14.91
C ALA A 233 -12.52 -9.61 -15.53
N PRO A 234 -12.08 -10.14 -16.69
CA PRO A 234 -10.79 -9.77 -17.27
C PRO A 234 -10.78 -8.33 -17.78
N GLY A 235 -9.69 -7.60 -17.49
CA GLY A 235 -9.19 -6.42 -18.22
C GLY A 235 -10.04 -5.15 -18.22
N ALA A 236 -11.32 -5.23 -18.59
CA ALA A 236 -12.18 -4.08 -18.85
C ALA A 236 -12.95 -3.58 -17.61
N LEU A 237 -13.05 -4.38 -16.54
CA LEU A 237 -13.62 -3.95 -15.25
C LEU A 237 -12.54 -3.65 -14.21
N ASN A 238 -11.38 -4.34 -14.30
CA ASN A 238 -10.16 -3.98 -13.59
C ASN A 238 -9.73 -2.54 -13.92
N THR A 239 -9.86 -2.11 -15.17
CA THR A 239 -9.56 -0.73 -15.57
C THR A 239 -10.34 0.32 -14.78
N LEU A 240 -11.62 0.11 -14.45
CA LEU A 240 -12.37 1.12 -13.67
C LEU A 240 -11.86 1.21 -12.22
N GLN A 241 -11.49 0.09 -11.62
CA GLN A 241 -10.90 0.05 -10.28
C GLN A 241 -9.46 0.57 -10.27
N GLU A 242 -8.67 0.26 -11.30
CA GLU A 242 -7.31 0.79 -11.51
C GLU A 242 -7.33 2.28 -11.78
N LEU A 243 -8.29 2.78 -12.57
CA LEU A 243 -8.49 4.21 -12.79
C LEU A 243 -8.93 4.89 -11.49
N ALA A 244 -9.88 4.32 -10.74
CA ALA A 244 -10.28 4.88 -9.44
C ALA A 244 -9.10 4.93 -8.46
N ALA A 245 -8.30 3.86 -8.37
CA ALA A 245 -7.11 3.80 -7.53
C ALA A 245 -6.00 4.76 -7.99
N ALA A 246 -5.74 4.88 -9.30
CA ALA A 246 -4.78 5.81 -9.88
C ALA A 246 -5.17 7.28 -9.64
N LEU A 247 -6.47 7.57 -9.52
CA LEU A 247 -7.02 8.87 -9.14
C LEU A 247 -7.16 9.03 -7.61
N GLY A 248 -6.60 8.12 -6.81
CA GLY A 248 -6.57 8.20 -5.35
C GLY A 248 -7.91 7.90 -4.65
N ASN A 249 -8.83 7.22 -5.34
CA ASN A 249 -10.20 6.96 -4.88
C ASN A 249 -10.95 8.25 -4.43
N ASP A 250 -10.65 9.38 -5.08
CA ASP A 250 -11.23 10.67 -4.72
C ASP A 250 -12.64 10.83 -5.32
N ALA A 251 -13.67 10.69 -4.48
CA ALA A 251 -15.07 10.90 -4.85
C ALA A 251 -15.37 12.31 -5.38
N ASN A 252 -14.52 13.29 -5.08
CA ASN A 252 -14.62 14.67 -5.53
C ASN A 252 -13.47 15.05 -6.48
N TYR A 253 -12.89 14.08 -7.20
CA TYR A 253 -11.71 14.27 -8.05
C TYR A 253 -11.74 15.56 -8.88
N ALA A 254 -12.88 15.85 -9.52
CA ALA A 254 -13.07 17.08 -10.30
C ALA A 254 -12.92 18.36 -9.46
N ALA A 255 -13.50 18.40 -8.25
CA ALA A 255 -13.38 19.54 -7.34
C ALA A 255 -11.96 19.64 -6.75
N SER A 256 -11.33 18.52 -6.41
CA SER A 256 -9.96 18.47 -5.88
C SER A 256 -8.94 18.98 -6.91
N ILE A 257 -9.02 18.52 -8.15
CA ILE A 257 -8.16 19.01 -9.24
C ILE A 257 -8.46 20.48 -9.54
N THR A 258 -9.73 20.88 -9.56
CA THR A 258 -10.11 22.29 -9.76
C THR A 258 -9.51 23.18 -8.65
N LYS A 259 -9.52 22.72 -7.40
CA LYS A 259 -8.91 23.43 -6.26
C LYS A 259 -7.39 23.51 -6.38
N GLN A 260 -6.73 22.41 -6.77
CA GLN A 260 -5.29 22.42 -7.02
C GLN A 260 -4.91 23.35 -8.16
N LEU A 261 -5.71 23.40 -9.23
CA LEU A 261 -5.50 24.26 -10.37
C LEU A 261 -5.76 25.73 -10.01
N SER A 262 -6.76 26.03 -9.19
CA SER A 262 -7.03 27.39 -8.69
C SER A 262 -5.93 27.94 -7.78
N GLY A 263 -5.08 27.08 -7.22
CA GLY A 263 -3.92 27.47 -6.42
C GLY A 263 -2.69 27.82 -7.26
N LYS A 264 -2.72 27.60 -8.59
CA LYS A 264 -1.64 28.01 -9.49
C LYS A 264 -1.81 29.48 -9.84
N ALA A 265 -0.72 30.23 -9.84
CA ALA A 265 -0.74 31.61 -10.30
C ALA A 265 -1.09 31.68 -11.79
N ASP A 266 -1.96 32.63 -12.16
CA ASP A 266 -2.22 32.95 -13.57
C ASP A 266 -0.92 33.42 -14.26
N LYS A 267 -0.85 33.23 -15.58
CA LYS A 267 0.28 33.72 -16.37
C LYS A 267 0.28 35.25 -16.40
N ALA A 268 0.99 35.86 -15.46
CA ALA A 268 1.19 37.29 -15.43
C ALA A 268 2.25 37.75 -16.44
N THR A 269 2.04 38.95 -16.99
CA THR A 269 2.98 39.63 -17.90
C THR A 269 3.91 40.60 -17.16
N THR A 270 3.73 40.78 -15.84
CA THR A 270 4.53 41.68 -15.01
C THR A 270 4.92 40.98 -13.70
N LEU A 271 6.02 41.43 -13.07
CA LEU A 271 6.45 40.93 -11.76
C LEU A 271 5.38 41.12 -10.67
N SER A 272 4.67 42.26 -10.72
CA SER A 272 3.55 42.54 -9.81
C SER A 272 2.39 41.56 -9.99
N GLY A 273 2.13 41.08 -11.21
CA GLY A 273 1.08 40.08 -11.45
C GLY A 273 1.42 38.70 -10.88
N TYR A 274 2.71 38.41 -10.63
CA TYR A 274 3.16 37.25 -9.87
C TYR A 274 3.20 37.49 -8.35
N GLY A 275 2.84 38.69 -7.87
CA GLY A 275 2.93 39.07 -6.46
C GLY A 275 4.36 39.35 -5.97
N ILE A 276 5.33 39.49 -6.87
CA ILE A 276 6.72 39.79 -6.53
C ILE A 276 6.84 41.29 -6.23
N SER A 277 7.13 41.63 -4.98
CA SER A 277 7.17 43.01 -4.46
C SER A 277 8.56 43.47 -3.99
N ASP A 278 9.52 42.56 -3.97
CA ASP A 278 10.90 42.75 -3.51
C ASP A 278 11.91 42.93 -4.67
N ALA A 279 11.44 42.91 -5.92
CA ALA A 279 12.27 43.18 -7.10
C ALA A 279 12.36 44.68 -7.43
N PHE A 280 13.50 45.14 -7.97
CA PHE A 280 13.62 46.50 -8.52
C PHE A 280 12.82 46.63 -9.83
N PRO A 281 11.82 47.52 -9.91
CA PRO A 281 11.05 47.69 -11.14
C PRO A 281 11.84 48.49 -12.20
N LEU A 282 11.70 48.10 -13.47
CA LEU A 282 12.09 48.96 -14.59
C LEU A 282 11.08 50.10 -14.70
N ARG A 283 11.57 51.34 -14.63
CA ARG A 283 10.76 52.55 -14.68
C ARG A 283 10.80 53.15 -16.09
N PRO A 284 9.78 53.95 -16.48
CA PRO A 284 9.80 54.65 -17.76
C PRO A 284 11.08 55.48 -17.96
N PRO A 285 11.57 55.66 -19.20
CA PRO A 285 12.73 56.50 -19.47
C PRO A 285 12.53 57.94 -18.97
N LEU A 286 13.59 58.55 -18.45
CA LEU A 286 13.58 59.94 -17.99
C LEU A 286 13.45 60.89 -19.18
N GLY A 287 12.51 61.84 -19.08
CA GLY A 287 12.28 62.88 -20.09
C GLY A 287 13.37 63.96 -20.11
N ALA A 288 13.16 64.98 -20.96
CA ALA A 288 13.96 66.20 -20.94
C ALA A 288 13.63 67.07 -19.71
N GLY A 289 14.61 67.81 -19.19
CA GLY A 289 14.38 68.75 -18.09
C GLY A 289 14.19 68.13 -16.71
N VAL A 290 14.41 66.82 -16.56
CA VAL A 290 14.20 66.13 -15.28
C VAL A 290 15.24 66.59 -14.25
N ASP A 291 14.78 66.89 -13.04
CA ASP A 291 15.65 67.05 -11.88
C ASP A 291 15.82 65.68 -11.19
N LEU A 292 17.05 65.17 -11.11
CA LEU A 292 17.28 63.88 -10.43
C LEU A 292 16.94 63.90 -8.94
N ASN A 293 16.81 65.06 -8.29
CA ASN A 293 16.35 65.15 -6.90
C ASN A 293 14.87 64.73 -6.74
N THR A 294 14.06 64.80 -7.80
CA THR A 294 12.65 64.41 -7.76
C THR A 294 12.44 62.94 -8.11
N VAL A 295 13.47 62.24 -8.60
CA VAL A 295 13.40 60.81 -8.95
C VAL A 295 13.70 59.97 -7.70
N GLN A 296 12.68 59.73 -6.89
CA GLN A 296 12.81 59.06 -5.58
C GLN A 296 12.18 57.67 -5.54
N ASP A 297 11.38 57.30 -6.53
CA ASP A 297 10.76 55.98 -6.53
C ASP A 297 11.81 54.87 -6.74
N THR A 298 11.77 53.83 -5.91
CA THR A 298 12.62 52.64 -6.09
C THR A 298 12.44 52.08 -7.50
N GLY A 299 13.56 51.87 -8.21
CA GLY A 299 13.56 51.32 -9.56
C GLY A 299 14.81 51.68 -10.37
N ILE A 300 14.84 51.17 -11.59
CA ILE A 300 15.88 51.44 -12.56
C ILE A 300 15.28 52.31 -13.66
N PHE A 301 15.85 53.48 -13.87
CA PHE A 301 15.47 54.42 -14.91
C PHE A 301 16.56 54.49 -15.98
N HIS A 302 16.16 54.79 -17.21
CA HIS A 302 17.08 55.05 -18.31
C HIS A 302 16.96 56.51 -18.74
N GLN A 303 18.05 57.26 -18.77
CA GLN A 303 18.13 58.56 -19.43
C GLN A 303 18.67 58.33 -20.84
N PRO A 304 17.82 58.34 -21.89
CA PRO A 304 18.21 57.88 -23.21
C PRO A 304 19.08 58.87 -24.02
N ARG A 305 19.19 60.14 -23.62
CA ARG A 305 19.85 61.16 -24.46
C ARG A 305 20.59 62.21 -23.64
N ASN A 306 21.80 62.58 -24.07
CA ASN A 306 22.55 63.71 -23.49
C ASN A 306 21.76 65.03 -23.60
N ALA A 307 20.99 65.19 -24.69
CA ALA A 307 20.15 66.38 -24.92
C ALA A 307 19.00 66.55 -23.90
N ASN A 308 18.57 65.47 -23.24
CA ASN A 308 17.57 65.57 -22.17
C ASN A 308 18.19 66.10 -20.86
N ILE A 309 19.50 65.90 -20.69
CA ILE A 309 20.27 66.29 -19.50
C ILE A 309 20.67 67.76 -19.55
N SER A 310 20.90 68.33 -20.74
CA SER A 310 21.29 69.74 -20.89
C SER A 310 20.26 70.73 -20.34
N THR A 311 19.01 70.31 -20.20
CA THR A 311 17.92 71.06 -19.54
C THR A 311 17.56 70.50 -18.17
N GLY A 312 18.12 69.34 -17.80
CA GLY A 312 17.90 68.66 -16.53
C GLY A 312 18.78 69.19 -15.41
N GLN A 313 18.47 68.79 -14.18
CA GLN A 313 19.18 69.24 -12.98
C GLN A 313 19.71 68.06 -12.17
N ASN A 314 20.77 68.31 -11.40
CA ASN A 314 21.37 67.35 -10.47
C ASN A 314 21.88 66.03 -11.10
N TYR A 315 22.23 66.05 -12.38
CA TYR A 315 22.98 64.97 -13.02
C TYR A 315 24.47 65.02 -12.62
N PRO A 316 25.14 63.87 -12.42
CA PRO A 316 26.58 63.84 -12.10
C PRO A 316 27.49 64.06 -13.33
N ALA A 317 26.93 64.01 -14.55
CA ALA A 317 27.60 64.27 -15.82
C ALA A 317 26.57 64.59 -16.92
N GLU A 318 26.98 65.29 -17.98
CA GLU A 318 26.17 65.54 -19.18
C GLU A 318 26.14 64.34 -20.15
N LEU A 319 26.02 63.13 -19.60
CA LEU A 319 26.04 61.88 -20.36
C LEU A 319 24.79 61.07 -20.03
N ALA A 320 24.11 60.57 -21.06
CA ALA A 320 23.03 59.60 -20.97
C ALA A 320 23.48 58.36 -20.18
N GLY A 321 22.53 57.57 -19.69
CA GLY A 321 22.90 56.44 -18.86
C GLY A 321 21.76 55.87 -18.05
N MET A 322 22.11 54.99 -17.14
CA MET A 322 21.19 54.34 -16.24
C MET A 322 21.25 55.01 -14.87
N LEU A 323 20.08 55.27 -14.29
CA LEU A 323 19.92 55.68 -12.91
C LEU A 323 19.26 54.55 -12.13
N MET A 324 19.95 54.03 -11.11
CA MET A 324 19.35 53.14 -10.12
C MET A 324 18.97 53.96 -8.90
N VAL A 325 17.72 53.80 -8.44
CA VAL A 325 17.19 54.46 -7.25
C VAL A 325 16.70 53.40 -6.28
N TYR A 326 17.17 53.45 -5.04
CA TYR A 326 16.60 52.70 -3.94
C TYR A 326 16.12 53.69 -2.89
N SER A 327 14.83 53.68 -2.58
CA SER A 327 14.25 54.50 -1.53
C SER A 327 13.76 53.63 -0.39
N SER A 328 14.22 53.97 0.81
CA SER A 328 13.51 53.67 2.05
C SER A 328 12.61 54.85 2.43
N GLU A 329 11.92 54.77 3.57
CA GLU A 329 11.08 55.86 4.08
C GLU A 329 11.87 57.17 4.29
N SER A 330 13.15 57.11 4.69
CA SER A 330 13.95 58.29 5.06
C SER A 330 15.21 58.51 4.22
N MET A 331 15.61 57.53 3.39
CA MET A 331 16.85 57.58 2.60
C MET A 331 16.59 57.20 1.14
N VAL A 332 17.08 58.02 0.22
CA VAL A 332 17.07 57.76 -1.21
C VAL A 332 18.51 57.61 -1.70
N TYR A 333 18.88 56.40 -2.10
CA TYR A 333 20.17 56.09 -2.70
C TYR A 333 20.05 56.18 -4.21
N GLN A 334 20.97 56.93 -4.83
CA GLN A 334 21.05 57.02 -6.28
C GLN A 334 22.43 56.61 -6.76
N ILE A 335 22.46 55.78 -7.81
CA ILE A 335 23.67 55.40 -8.53
C ILE A 335 23.44 55.68 -10.02
N TYR A 336 24.34 56.43 -10.63
CA TYR A 336 24.29 56.78 -12.05
C TYR A 336 25.46 56.13 -12.80
N LEU A 337 25.12 55.41 -13.86
CA LEU A 337 26.06 54.72 -14.75
C LEU A 337 25.96 55.35 -16.14
N PRO A 338 26.96 56.15 -16.56
CA PRO A 338 27.01 56.70 -17.90
C PRO A 338 27.06 55.60 -18.98
N TYR A 339 26.44 55.84 -20.14
CA TYR A 339 26.36 54.86 -21.24
C TYR A 339 27.72 54.53 -21.87
N ASP A 340 28.70 55.42 -21.74
CA ASP A 340 30.04 55.28 -22.32
C ASP A 340 31.00 54.47 -21.43
N GLY A 341 30.51 53.96 -20.29
CA GLY A 341 31.32 53.21 -19.33
C GLY A 341 32.26 54.07 -18.49
N SER A 342 32.10 55.40 -18.53
CA SER A 342 32.85 56.32 -17.66
C SER A 342 32.40 56.18 -16.19
N ASN A 343 33.14 56.83 -15.30
CA ASN A 343 33.02 56.62 -13.85
C ASN A 343 31.58 56.63 -13.31
N ILE A 344 31.27 55.61 -12.53
CA ILE A 344 30.02 55.46 -11.80
C ILE A 344 29.94 56.56 -10.75
N SER A 345 28.78 57.20 -10.63
CA SER A 345 28.54 58.20 -9.59
C SER A 345 27.47 57.73 -8.63
N TRP A 346 27.59 58.02 -7.34
CA TRP A 346 26.56 57.71 -6.35
C TRP A 346 26.37 58.85 -5.35
N ARG A 347 25.15 58.96 -4.81
CA ARG A 347 24.81 59.90 -3.74
C ARG A 347 23.68 59.36 -2.88
N VAL A 348 23.48 60.00 -1.74
CA VAL A 348 22.36 59.70 -0.83
C VAL A 348 21.60 60.98 -0.52
N GLY A 349 20.28 60.92 -0.67
CA GLY A 349 19.35 61.91 -0.13
C GLY A 349 18.83 61.44 1.22
N TYR A 350 19.15 62.17 2.29
CA TYR A 350 18.61 61.91 3.64
C TYR A 350 17.59 62.99 3.98
N ASN A 351 16.33 62.62 4.21
CA ASN A 351 15.23 63.57 4.48
C ASN A 351 15.18 64.74 3.48
N LYS A 352 15.30 64.44 2.17
CA LYS A 352 15.32 65.42 1.06
C LYS A 352 16.56 66.32 0.99
N ASN A 353 17.55 66.12 1.84
CA ASN A 353 18.86 66.77 1.74
C ASN A 353 19.84 65.85 0.99
N TRP A 354 20.28 66.28 -0.19
CA TRP A 354 21.17 65.48 -1.04
C TRP A 354 22.63 65.69 -0.70
N SER A 355 23.37 64.59 -0.54
CA SER A 355 24.82 64.65 -0.59
C SER A 355 25.28 65.06 -1.99
N ILE A 356 26.49 65.61 -2.09
CA ILE A 356 27.17 65.73 -3.38
C ILE A 356 27.29 64.35 -4.03
N TRP A 357 27.31 64.32 -5.36
CA TRP A 357 27.66 63.12 -6.11
C TRP A 357 29.13 62.77 -5.84
N LYS A 358 29.33 61.54 -5.35
CA LYS A 358 30.65 60.92 -5.30
C LYS A 358 30.86 60.16 -6.59
N ARG A 359 32.07 60.17 -7.11
CA ARG A 359 32.42 59.57 -8.39
C ARG A 359 33.47 58.49 -8.15
N SER A 360 33.35 57.34 -8.82
CA SER A 360 34.40 56.32 -8.80
C SER A 360 35.64 56.88 -9.50
N VAL A 361 36.83 56.50 -9.05
CA VAL A 361 38.08 56.78 -9.74
C VAL A 361 38.63 55.48 -10.31
N ASP A 362 39.05 55.51 -11.57
CA ASP A 362 39.85 54.42 -12.16
C ASP A 362 41.33 54.63 -11.81
N SER A 363 42.10 53.54 -11.80
CA SER A 363 43.56 53.47 -11.59
C SER A 363 44.39 54.38 -12.52
N THR A 364 43.79 54.91 -13.60
CA THR A 364 44.40 55.84 -14.55
C THR A 364 44.11 57.32 -14.23
N TYR A 365 43.38 57.62 -13.14
CA TYR A 365 42.99 58.98 -12.77
C TYR A 365 44.16 59.76 -12.12
N VAL A 366 44.69 60.75 -12.85
CA VAL A 366 45.58 61.79 -12.32
C VAL A 366 44.76 63.06 -12.14
N ASP A 367 44.51 63.45 -10.89
CA ASP A 367 43.88 64.74 -10.57
C ASP A 367 44.78 65.88 -11.07
N THR A 368 44.36 66.52 -12.17
CA THR A 368 45.06 67.66 -12.77
C THR A 368 44.40 69.00 -12.46
N LYS A 369 43.41 69.05 -11.54
CA LYS A 369 42.80 70.30 -11.08
C LYS A 369 42.38 70.23 -9.60
N ALA A 370 43.37 70.23 -8.71
CA ALA A 370 43.15 70.54 -7.31
C ALA A 370 42.68 72.00 -7.15
N LYS A 371 41.42 72.20 -6.75
CA LYS A 371 40.98 73.45 -6.12
C LYS A 371 40.68 73.18 -4.64
N THR A 372 41.44 73.87 -3.80
CA THR A 372 41.33 74.08 -2.34
C THR A 372 41.94 73.03 -1.40
N GLU A 373 42.60 73.55 -0.35
CA GLU A 373 43.49 72.81 0.56
C GLU A 373 42.77 71.92 1.60
N ALA A 374 41.43 71.91 1.63
CA ALA A 374 40.67 71.06 2.55
C ALA A 374 40.58 69.58 2.12
N ASP A 375 40.76 69.30 0.82
CA ASP A 375 40.70 67.93 0.28
C ASP A 375 42.06 67.22 0.27
N ARG A 376 43.17 67.94 0.53
CA ARG A 376 44.53 67.38 0.60
C ARG A 376 44.77 66.49 1.84
N GLY A 377 44.00 66.64 2.91
CA GLY A 377 44.23 65.90 4.15
C GLY A 377 43.83 64.42 4.14
N ARG A 378 43.04 63.96 3.15
CA ARG A 378 42.54 62.57 3.11
C ARG A 378 43.18 61.70 2.03
N ASP A 379 43.76 62.29 0.99
CA ASP A 379 44.43 61.56 -0.10
C ASP A 379 45.94 61.35 0.12
N GLU A 380 46.59 62.11 1.01
CA GLU A 380 48.00 61.85 1.36
C GLU A 380 48.19 60.60 2.23
N ALA A 381 47.13 60.10 2.88
CA ALA A 381 47.20 58.87 3.67
C ALA A 381 47.19 57.58 2.82
N ILE A 382 46.85 57.66 1.53
CA ILE A 382 46.71 56.48 0.65
C ILE A 382 47.81 56.43 -0.44
N LYS A 383 48.65 57.47 -0.58
CA LYS A 383 49.81 57.48 -1.50
C LYS A 383 51.17 57.14 -0.87
N SER A 384 51.26 56.84 0.43
CA SER A 384 52.53 56.44 1.08
C SER A 384 52.44 55.13 1.88
N THR A 385 52.01 54.03 1.27
CA THR A 385 52.09 52.70 1.90
C THR A 385 53.53 52.14 2.04
N ASN A 386 54.56 52.95 1.78
CA ASN A 386 55.91 52.74 2.31
C ASN A 386 56.28 53.88 3.27
N LYS A 387 55.54 54.06 4.37
CA LYS A 387 56.06 54.80 5.52
C LYS A 387 57.09 53.91 6.21
N HIS A 388 58.34 54.04 5.81
CA HIS A 388 59.44 53.58 6.64
C HIS A 388 59.53 54.49 7.87
N PHE A 389 59.70 53.91 9.05
CA PHE A 389 59.88 54.69 10.27
C PHE A 389 61.26 55.35 10.26
N PRO A 390 61.42 56.61 10.69
CA PRO A 390 62.74 57.23 10.80
C PRO A 390 63.71 56.34 11.59
N GLY A 391 64.89 56.08 11.03
CA GLY A 391 65.88 55.15 11.58
C GLY A 391 65.77 53.70 11.09
N GLN A 392 64.71 53.33 10.36
CA GLN A 392 64.56 52.00 9.76
C GLN A 392 65.58 51.77 8.65
N LEU A 393 66.30 50.65 8.69
CA LEU A 393 67.14 50.19 7.59
C LEU A 393 66.29 49.54 6.48
N VAL A 394 66.54 49.96 5.23
CA VAL A 394 65.83 49.51 4.03
C VAL A 394 66.85 48.96 3.03
N PRO A 395 66.91 47.63 2.83
CA PRO A 395 67.74 47.03 1.79
C PRO A 395 67.09 47.22 0.42
N MET A 396 67.88 47.68 -0.55
CA MET A 396 67.42 47.96 -1.90
C MET A 396 68.36 47.39 -2.95
N PHE A 397 67.82 46.94 -4.08
CA PHE A 397 68.61 46.52 -5.24
C PHE A 397 68.94 47.67 -6.20
N THR A 398 68.53 48.90 -5.87
CA THR A 398 68.76 50.11 -6.68
C THR A 398 69.90 50.95 -6.10
N SER A 399 70.76 51.50 -6.96
CA SER A 399 71.91 52.32 -6.56
C SER A 399 71.58 53.78 -6.19
N LYS A 400 70.34 54.22 -6.41
CA LYS A 400 69.87 55.57 -6.08
C LYS A 400 68.69 55.47 -5.10
N PRO A 401 68.78 56.04 -3.88
CA PRO A 401 67.68 55.99 -2.93
C PRO A 401 66.49 56.83 -3.43
N PRO A 402 65.26 56.31 -3.33
CA PRO A 402 64.04 57.11 -3.42
C PRO A 402 63.99 58.23 -2.37
N ALA A 403 63.10 59.20 -2.59
CA ALA A 403 62.83 60.24 -1.59
C ALA A 403 62.40 59.60 -0.24
N GLY A 404 62.86 60.16 0.87
CA GLY A 404 62.65 59.61 2.22
C GLY A 404 63.72 58.61 2.68
N LEU A 405 64.69 58.25 1.85
CA LEU A 405 65.81 57.36 2.21
C LEU A 405 67.18 58.01 1.97
N LEU A 406 68.13 57.79 2.88
CA LEU A 406 69.54 58.16 2.74
C LEU A 406 70.40 56.90 2.68
N ILE A 407 71.42 56.88 1.82
CA ILE A 407 72.35 55.74 1.78
C ILE A 407 73.15 55.69 3.09
N CYS A 408 73.29 54.50 3.67
CA CYS A 408 74.15 54.25 4.83
C CYS A 408 75.64 54.24 4.44
N ASN A 409 76.20 55.41 4.16
CA ASN A 409 77.60 55.58 3.76
C ASN A 409 78.49 56.27 4.82
N GLY A 410 77.99 56.46 6.04
CA GLY A 410 78.72 57.15 7.10
C GLY A 410 78.76 58.68 7.00
N ALA A 411 78.07 59.28 6.03
CA ALA A 411 78.09 60.74 5.85
C ALA A 411 77.51 61.49 7.06
N ALA A 412 78.07 62.67 7.34
CA ALA A 412 77.49 63.63 8.28
C ALA A 412 76.32 64.37 7.60
N VAL A 413 75.13 64.33 8.19
CA VAL A 413 73.91 64.96 7.68
C VAL A 413 73.34 65.97 8.69
N SER A 414 72.58 66.95 8.21
CA SER A 414 72.06 68.06 9.02
C SER A 414 70.92 67.61 9.95
N ARG A 415 71.01 68.02 11.23
CA ARG A 415 69.93 67.84 12.23
C ARG A 415 68.69 68.64 11.88
N ASP A 416 68.86 69.79 11.22
CA ASP A 416 67.75 70.68 10.84
C ASP A 416 66.99 70.15 9.61
N ILE A 417 67.69 69.47 8.70
CA ILE A 417 67.09 68.89 7.49
C ILE A 417 66.46 67.52 7.80
N TYR A 418 67.04 66.75 8.72
CA TYR A 418 66.59 65.40 9.08
C TYR A 418 66.32 65.25 10.59
N PRO A 419 65.37 66.03 11.17
CA PRO A 419 65.13 66.07 12.61
C PRO A 419 64.56 64.75 13.15
N ASP A 420 63.68 64.09 12.40
CA ASP A 420 63.05 62.84 12.81
C ASP A 420 64.06 61.68 12.83
N LEU A 421 64.92 61.60 11.81
CA LEU A 421 66.06 60.67 11.81
C LEU A 421 67.02 60.93 12.96
N PHE A 422 67.35 62.21 13.24
CA PHE A 422 68.21 62.54 14.37
C PHE A 422 67.57 62.12 15.70
N SER A 423 66.26 62.32 15.86
CA SER A 423 65.54 61.85 17.04
C SER A 423 65.56 60.32 17.17
N ALA A 424 65.60 59.60 16.06
CA ALA A 424 65.59 58.14 16.04
C ALA A 424 66.97 57.51 16.37
N ILE A 425 68.06 58.03 15.80
CA ILE A 425 69.39 57.40 15.94
C ILE A 425 70.40 58.22 16.75
N GLY A 426 70.11 59.49 17.02
CA GLY A 426 70.98 60.41 17.75
C GLY A 426 72.39 60.48 17.15
N THR A 427 73.40 60.50 18.01
CA THR A 427 74.83 60.51 17.63
C THR A 427 75.46 59.12 17.63
N THR A 428 74.65 58.05 17.62
CA THR A 428 75.11 56.66 17.79
C THR A 428 76.20 56.27 16.79
N TYR A 429 76.13 56.78 15.55
CA TYR A 429 77.07 56.47 14.47
C TYR A 429 78.12 57.58 14.24
N GLY A 430 78.19 58.55 15.14
CA GLY A 430 79.11 59.69 15.10
C GLY A 430 78.39 61.01 15.35
N ALA A 431 79.03 61.90 16.10
CA ALA A 431 78.44 63.18 16.49
C ALA A 431 78.42 64.24 15.37
N GLY A 432 78.90 63.93 14.16
CA GLY A 432 79.12 64.91 13.10
C GLY A 432 80.11 66.00 13.54
N ASP A 433 79.72 67.25 13.35
CA ASP A 433 80.42 68.45 13.84
C ASP A 433 80.16 68.77 15.33
N GLY A 434 79.39 67.92 16.03
CA GLY A 434 79.04 68.07 17.44
C GLY A 434 77.85 69.00 17.72
N THR A 435 77.37 69.79 16.76
CA THR A 435 76.32 70.81 16.98
C THR A 435 75.17 70.75 15.97
N LYS A 436 75.45 70.75 14.67
CA LYS A 436 74.46 70.87 13.58
C LYS A 436 74.32 69.61 12.74
N THR A 437 75.26 68.69 12.83
CA THR A 437 75.22 67.43 12.06
C THR A 437 75.26 66.20 12.97
N PHE A 438 74.97 65.04 12.39
CA PHE A 438 75.16 63.70 12.97
C PHE A 438 75.50 62.72 11.84
N ASN A 439 76.20 61.64 12.14
CA ASN A 439 76.62 60.68 11.13
C ASN A 439 75.57 59.59 10.92
N LEU A 440 75.39 59.17 9.67
CA LEU A 440 74.63 57.98 9.31
C LEU A 440 75.43 56.70 9.62
N PRO A 441 74.77 55.52 9.70
CA PRO A 441 75.47 54.24 9.66
C PRO A 441 76.34 54.11 8.40
N ASN A 442 77.48 53.42 8.49
CA ASN A 442 78.33 53.10 7.34
C ASN A 442 78.25 51.59 7.03
N ILE A 443 77.48 51.24 6.00
CA ILE A 443 77.23 49.85 5.58
C ILE A 443 77.44 49.77 4.05
N PRO A 444 78.69 49.74 3.57
CA PRO A 444 78.98 49.70 2.15
C PRO A 444 78.77 48.28 1.55
N ASP A 445 78.71 48.21 0.22
CA ASP A 445 78.56 46.96 -0.54
C ASP A 445 79.55 45.87 -0.02
N GLY A 446 79.03 44.68 0.30
CA GLY A 446 79.83 43.53 0.73
C GLY A 446 79.95 43.33 2.26
N PHE A 447 79.34 44.19 3.08
CA PHE A 447 79.27 44.00 4.53
C PHE A 447 78.05 43.17 4.95
N ALA A 448 78.24 42.18 5.82
CA ALA A 448 77.14 41.41 6.41
C ALA A 448 76.65 42.07 7.71
N MET A 449 75.34 42.31 7.82
CA MET A 449 74.72 42.79 9.06
C MET A 449 74.57 41.62 10.04
N LEU A 450 75.36 41.63 11.12
CA LEU A 450 75.27 40.66 12.22
C LEU A 450 74.90 41.41 13.50
N ALA A 451 73.95 40.91 14.27
CA ALA A 451 73.62 41.49 15.57
C ALA A 451 74.75 41.18 16.58
N ALA A 452 75.43 42.22 17.07
CA ALA A 452 76.42 42.09 18.14
C ALA A 452 75.89 42.75 19.42
N ASN A 453 75.77 41.98 20.49
CA ASN A 453 75.37 42.50 21.80
C ASN A 453 76.61 43.06 22.51
N GLY A 454 77.01 44.29 22.16
CA GLY A 454 78.00 45.07 22.93
C GLY A 454 79.47 44.62 22.90
N THR A 455 79.86 43.66 22.06
CA THR A 455 81.27 43.24 21.89
C THR A 455 81.78 43.59 20.48
N PRO A 456 83.03 44.08 20.29
CA PRO A 456 83.56 44.42 18.97
C PRO A 456 83.54 43.24 18.00
N VAL A 457 82.98 43.44 16.81
CA VAL A 457 83.09 42.50 15.69
C VAL A 457 84.55 42.53 15.21
N GLY A 458 85.25 41.39 15.26
CA GLY A 458 86.68 41.27 14.94
C GLY A 458 87.58 40.68 16.04
N ALA A 459 87.02 40.22 17.17
CA ALA A 459 87.74 39.47 18.21
C ALA A 459 87.47 37.96 18.11
N ILE A 460 88.54 37.15 18.19
CA ILE A 460 88.53 35.67 18.06
C ILE A 460 87.54 35.05 19.06
N THR A 461 86.33 34.76 18.61
CA THR A 461 85.30 34.05 19.38
C THR A 461 84.42 33.19 18.45
N GLN A 462 83.62 32.30 19.04
CA GLN A 462 82.85 31.28 18.34
C GLN A 462 81.74 31.93 17.48
N GLY A 463 82.01 32.08 16.17
CA GLY A 463 81.06 32.68 15.20
C GLY A 463 81.66 33.32 13.94
N GLU A 464 82.97 33.20 13.67
CA GLU A 464 83.59 33.84 12.50
C GLU A 464 83.57 32.94 11.23
N ILE A 465 83.14 33.46 10.07
CA ILE A 465 83.52 32.93 8.75
C ILE A 465 84.71 33.74 8.24
N LYS A 466 85.88 33.10 8.24
CA LYS A 466 87.21 33.69 7.98
C LYS A 466 87.72 33.52 6.53
N SER A 467 87.00 32.79 5.66
CA SER A 467 87.21 32.68 4.21
C SER A 467 86.22 31.67 3.58
N HIS A 468 86.04 31.69 2.25
CA HIS A 468 85.68 30.47 1.49
C HIS A 468 86.26 30.54 0.05
N ALA A 469 86.57 29.38 -0.53
CA ALA A 469 87.13 29.21 -1.88
C ALA A 469 86.52 27.98 -2.56
N HIS A 470 86.44 27.99 -3.90
CA HIS A 470 86.05 26.84 -4.71
C HIS A 470 87.27 26.33 -5.51
N ALA A 471 87.64 25.07 -5.32
CA ALA A 471 88.66 24.38 -6.12
C ALA A 471 88.00 23.25 -6.92
N THR A 472 88.21 23.25 -8.24
CA THR A 472 87.88 22.11 -9.11
C THR A 472 89.18 21.44 -9.55
N ASN A 473 89.41 20.20 -9.11
CA ASN A 473 90.50 19.36 -9.59
C ASN A 473 89.93 18.34 -10.59
N SER A 474 90.24 18.47 -11.88
CA SER A 474 90.08 17.37 -12.85
C SER A 474 91.11 17.53 -13.98
N SER A 475 91.94 16.49 -14.19
CA SER A 475 92.88 16.35 -15.30
C SER A 475 92.22 15.54 -16.44
N VAL A 476 92.67 15.76 -17.68
CA VAL A 476 92.13 15.19 -18.93
C VAL A 476 93.26 14.67 -19.79
N ASP A 477 93.44 13.34 -19.85
CA ASP A 477 94.59 12.75 -20.55
C ASP A 477 94.26 11.41 -21.26
N GLU A 478 93.01 11.17 -21.70
CA GLU A 478 92.75 10.11 -22.68
C GLU A 478 92.04 10.67 -23.92
N ALA A 479 92.80 10.77 -25.01
CA ALA A 479 92.36 11.31 -26.29
C ALA A 479 91.52 10.27 -27.07
N GLY A 480 90.19 10.40 -27.06
CA GLY A 480 89.30 9.63 -27.93
C GLY A 480 89.42 10.08 -29.39
N GLY A 481 89.86 9.19 -30.28
CA GLY A 481 90.23 9.49 -31.67
C GLY A 481 89.08 9.85 -32.63
N HIS A 482 89.45 10.44 -33.77
CA HIS A 482 88.55 10.69 -34.91
C HIS A 482 89.23 10.34 -36.25
N LEU A 483 88.43 10.03 -37.28
CA LEU A 483 88.87 9.56 -38.61
C LEU A 483 88.39 10.50 -39.72
N HIS A 484 89.19 10.64 -40.80
CA HIS A 484 88.80 11.35 -42.02
C HIS A 484 88.73 10.39 -43.21
N GLY A 485 87.57 10.34 -43.88
CA GLY A 485 87.37 9.61 -45.14
C GLY A 485 87.31 10.59 -46.31
N MET A 486 88.18 10.41 -47.31
CA MET A 486 88.10 11.11 -48.59
C MET A 486 87.54 10.17 -49.65
N ASN A 487 86.49 10.60 -50.35
CA ASN A 487 85.98 9.93 -51.55
C ASN A 487 86.37 10.75 -52.78
N LEU A 488 87.12 10.11 -53.68
CA LEU A 488 87.47 10.64 -55.01
C LEU A 488 86.37 10.27 -56.00
N THR A 489 85.78 11.27 -56.66
CA THR A 489 85.00 11.06 -57.89
C THR A 489 85.71 11.68 -59.08
N SER A 490 86.23 10.82 -59.96
CA SER A 490 86.72 11.13 -61.29
C SER A 490 85.56 11.07 -62.28
N GLN A 491 85.19 12.19 -62.90
CA GLN A 491 84.41 12.21 -64.13
C GLN A 491 85.11 13.16 -65.12
N GLY A 492 85.75 12.54 -66.12
CA GLY A 492 86.47 13.21 -67.19
C GLY A 492 85.57 13.48 -68.40
N GLY A 493 85.96 14.52 -69.17
CA GLY A 493 85.40 14.89 -70.46
C GLY A 493 86.36 15.81 -71.23
N ASN A 494 87.36 15.21 -71.87
CA ASN A 494 87.92 15.48 -73.20
C ASN A 494 88.66 16.81 -73.52
N SER A 495 90.00 16.74 -73.57
CA SER A 495 90.76 16.99 -74.81
C SER A 495 92.20 16.44 -74.67
N ASN A 496 92.42 15.24 -75.20
CA ASN A 496 93.74 14.69 -75.49
C ASN A 496 94.21 15.23 -76.86
N PRO A 497 95.51 15.47 -77.05
CA PRO A 497 96.18 15.00 -78.25
C PRO A 497 97.15 13.87 -77.91
N ALA A 498 97.05 12.80 -78.70
CA ALA A 498 98.08 11.80 -79.00
C ALA A 498 98.33 10.62 -78.03
N GLY A 499 98.08 9.41 -78.58
CA GLY A 499 98.71 8.12 -78.23
C GLY A 499 97.94 7.28 -77.20
N ALA A 500 96.98 6.38 -77.53
CA ALA A 500 97.13 5.08 -78.21
C ALA A 500 98.29 4.26 -77.61
N VAL A 501 98.07 3.30 -76.70
CA VAL A 501 97.73 1.85 -76.82
C VAL A 501 98.83 1.11 -76.01
N ALA A 502 98.70 0.02 -75.27
CA ALA A 502 97.63 -0.86 -74.79
C ALA A 502 98.23 -1.74 -73.65
N SER A 503 97.36 -2.38 -72.87
CA SER A 503 97.58 -3.70 -72.23
C SER A 503 98.35 -3.84 -70.91
N ALA A 504 97.63 -4.50 -69.98
CA ALA A 504 98.06 -5.49 -68.99
C ALA A 504 98.76 -5.02 -67.69
N GLY A 505 98.30 -5.59 -66.56
CA GLY A 505 99.15 -5.70 -65.38
C GLY A 505 98.41 -5.76 -64.05
N TYR A 506 98.21 -6.99 -63.58
CA TYR A 506 97.91 -7.42 -62.22
C TYR A 506 98.53 -6.63 -61.06
N ASN A 507 97.90 -6.86 -59.90
CA ASN A 507 98.45 -6.94 -58.54
C ASN A 507 98.57 -5.68 -57.68
N TRP A 508 97.66 -5.64 -56.70
CA TRP A 508 97.94 -5.66 -55.26
C TRP A 508 99.30 -5.07 -54.86
N THR A 509 99.30 -3.91 -54.22
CA THR A 509 100.17 -3.64 -53.06
C THR A 509 99.64 -2.48 -52.23
N GLY A 510 99.43 -2.74 -50.93
CA GLY A 510 99.80 -1.78 -49.89
C GLY A 510 98.78 -0.72 -49.47
N TYR A 511 97.74 -1.13 -48.77
CA TYR A 511 97.14 -0.27 -47.74
C TYR A 511 98.10 -0.21 -46.55
N ASN A 512 98.78 0.92 -46.37
CA ASN A 512 99.61 1.19 -45.20
C ASN A 512 99.30 2.61 -44.67
N PRO A 513 98.28 2.80 -43.82
CA PRO A 513 98.20 4.00 -43.01
C PRO A 513 99.25 3.90 -41.91
N SER A 514 100.43 4.47 -42.17
CA SER A 514 101.42 4.67 -41.12
C SER A 514 100.85 5.62 -40.06
N PRO A 515 100.91 5.27 -38.76
CA PRO A 515 100.48 6.15 -37.69
C PRO A 515 101.41 7.36 -37.64
N MET A 516 100.90 8.54 -37.99
CA MET A 516 101.57 9.80 -37.72
C MET A 516 101.32 10.15 -36.24
N ASN A 517 102.37 9.95 -35.46
CA ASN A 517 102.42 10.12 -34.01
C ASN A 517 102.55 11.58 -33.58
N ILE A 518 101.81 11.89 -32.52
CA ILE A 518 101.90 13.05 -31.62
C ILE A 518 101.58 14.40 -32.26
N ALA A 519 100.32 14.83 -32.08
CA ALA A 519 100.04 16.26 -31.98
C ALA A 519 100.69 16.78 -30.70
N GLY A 520 101.65 17.68 -30.86
CA GLY A 520 102.33 18.37 -29.76
C GLY A 520 101.36 19.12 -28.85
N ALA A 521 101.83 19.42 -27.64
CA ALA A 521 101.07 20.06 -26.57
C ALA A 521 100.16 21.17 -27.11
N HIS A 522 98.86 20.96 -26.96
CA HIS A 522 97.87 22.01 -27.15
C HIS A 522 97.17 22.21 -25.81
N THR A 523 96.90 23.46 -25.46
CA THR A 523 96.15 23.80 -24.26
C THR A 523 94.67 23.70 -24.56
N HIS A 524 93.93 23.00 -23.70
CA HIS A 524 92.50 23.27 -23.59
C HIS A 524 92.36 24.59 -22.82
N ASN A 525 91.91 25.64 -23.49
CA ASN A 525 91.33 26.77 -22.78
C ASN A 525 90.04 26.27 -22.13
N ILE A 526 90.10 25.89 -20.86
CA ILE A 526 88.89 25.79 -20.06
C ILE A 526 88.41 27.22 -19.83
N THR A 527 87.54 27.67 -20.73
CA THR A 527 86.77 28.88 -20.49
C THR A 527 85.69 28.49 -19.49
N VAL A 528 85.89 28.79 -18.21
CA VAL A 528 84.76 28.85 -17.28
C VAL A 528 83.94 30.06 -17.69
N ASN A 529 82.98 29.84 -18.59
CA ASN A 529 81.93 30.81 -18.82
C ASN A 529 81.08 30.83 -17.54
N ILE A 530 81.43 31.71 -16.60
CA ILE A 530 80.44 32.18 -15.64
C ILE A 530 79.40 32.90 -16.49
N GLN A 531 78.28 32.24 -16.77
CA GLN A 531 77.13 32.91 -17.33
C GLN A 531 76.72 34.00 -16.34
N ALA A 532 77.11 35.25 -16.61
CA ALA A 532 76.60 36.43 -15.93
C ALA A 532 75.16 36.76 -16.35
N THR A 533 74.46 35.79 -16.95
CA THR A 533 73.02 35.83 -17.20
C THR A 533 72.34 35.03 -16.10
N GLY A 534 71.45 35.68 -15.35
CA GLY A 534 70.79 35.12 -14.18
C GLY A 534 70.24 33.70 -14.41
N SER A 535 70.41 32.85 -13.39
CA SER A 535 69.86 31.50 -13.39
C SER A 535 68.33 31.54 -13.44
N PRO A 536 67.65 30.50 -13.96
CA PRO A 536 66.18 30.35 -13.88
C PRO A 536 65.60 30.39 -12.45
N ASN A 537 66.44 30.41 -11.41
CA ASN A 537 66.06 30.67 -10.01
C ASN A 537 66.19 32.15 -9.57
N ASN A 538 66.28 33.11 -10.52
CA ASN A 538 66.34 34.57 -10.28
C ASN A 538 67.54 35.10 -9.47
N TYR A 539 68.65 34.38 -9.41
CA TYR A 539 69.90 34.92 -8.84
C TYR A 539 70.63 35.76 -9.89
N ALA A 540 70.66 37.08 -9.74
CA ALA A 540 71.50 37.93 -10.57
C ALA A 540 72.99 37.74 -10.17
N SER A 541 73.87 37.60 -11.16
CA SER A 541 75.31 37.54 -10.91
C SER A 541 75.79 38.89 -10.37
N GLY A 542 76.37 38.92 -9.17
CA GLY A 542 76.87 40.15 -8.53
C GLY A 542 75.80 41.07 -7.94
N MET A 543 74.70 40.53 -7.39
CA MET A 543 73.67 41.32 -6.68
C MET A 543 74.31 42.27 -5.66
N LYS A 544 74.12 43.57 -5.86
CA LYS A 544 74.46 44.61 -4.91
C LYS A 544 73.20 45.04 -4.17
N VAL A 545 73.23 44.91 -2.85
CA VAL A 545 72.18 45.43 -1.98
C VAL A 545 72.70 46.72 -1.37
N THR A 546 72.15 47.84 -1.80
CA THR A 546 72.40 49.15 -1.18
C THR A 546 71.53 49.26 0.07
N ILE A 547 72.16 49.48 1.22
CA ILE A 547 71.45 49.68 2.48
C ILE A 547 71.20 51.18 2.66
N CYS A 548 69.94 51.55 2.81
CA CYS A 548 69.52 52.91 3.11
C CYS A 548 68.88 53.00 4.49
N ILE A 549 68.76 54.20 5.03
CA ILE A 549 68.04 54.52 6.28
C ILE A 549 66.95 55.53 5.98
N ALA A 550 65.76 55.29 6.52
CA ALA A 550 64.64 56.21 6.36
C ALA A 550 64.78 57.42 7.28
N TYR A 551 64.43 58.61 6.78
CA TYR A 551 64.52 59.87 7.52
C TYR A 551 63.19 60.60 7.69
#